data_AF-A0A349HK53-F1
#
_entry.id   AF-A0A349HK53-F1
#
_cell.length_a   1.000
_cell.length_b   1.000
_cell.length_c   1.000
_cell.angle_alpha   90.00
_cell.angle_beta   90.00
_cell.angle_gamma   90.00
#
_symmetry.space_group_name_H-M   'P 1'
#
loop_
_entity.id
_entity.type
_entity.pdbx_description
1 polymer ?
#
loop_
_entity_poly.entity_id
_entity_poly.type
_entity_poly.pdbx_seq_one_letter_code
_entity_poly.pdbx_strand_id
1 'polypeptide(L)' 'MSLARLTIEKKTVSIVLTIVFFIGGVKAFLDMPRLEDPEFTIKEALVVTNYSGATPSEVADEVTDVIICNNQ' A
#
# COMPACT_ATOMS: atom_id res chain seq x y z
N MET A 1 -22.42 -15.42 -34.37
CA MET A 1 -21.00 -15.47 -33.96
C MET A 1 -20.96 -15.97 -32.52
N SER A 2 -20.59 -17.23 -32.29
CA SER A 2 -20.52 -17.82 -30.94
C SER A 2 -19.06 -17.85 -30.48
N LEU A 3 -18.80 -17.45 -29.23
CA LEU A 3 -17.47 -17.51 -28.63
C LEU A 3 -16.92 -18.94 -28.69
N ALA A 4 -17.75 -19.94 -28.38
CA ALA A 4 -17.36 -21.34 -28.43
C ALA A 4 -16.91 -21.79 -29.84
N ARG A 5 -17.54 -21.27 -30.90
CA ARG A 5 -17.15 -21.56 -32.29
C ARG A 5 -15.75 -21.02 -32.59
N LEU A 6 -15.46 -19.79 -32.16
CA LEU A 6 -14.16 -19.15 -32.33
C LEU A 6 -13.04 -19.90 -31.59
N THR A 7 -13.30 -20.34 -30.36
CA THR A 7 -12.32 -21.08 -29.55
C THR A 7 -11.94 -22.42 -30.19
N ILE A 8 -12.89 -23.08 -30.86
CA ILE A 8 -12.69 -24.36 -31.57
C ILE A 8 -11.97 -24.14 -32.92
N GLU A 9 -12.40 -23.16 -33.72
CA GLU A 9 -11.81 -22.88 -35.02
C GLU A 9 -10.37 -22.34 -34.90
N LYS A 10 -10.07 -21.60 -33.83
CA LYS A 10 -8.73 -21.06 -33.56
C LYS A 10 -8.02 -21.82 -32.44
N LYS A 11 -8.01 -23.15 -32.52
CA LYS A 11 -7.42 -24.07 -31.52
C LYS A 11 -6.03 -23.64 -31.03
N THR A 12 -5.11 -23.29 -31.93
CA THR A 12 -3.75 -22.87 -31.57
C THR A 12 -3.74 -21.61 -30.71
N VAL A 13 -4.55 -20.61 -31.06
CA VAL A 13 -4.66 -19.35 -30.31
C VAL A 13 -5.25 -19.61 -28.93
N SER A 14 -6.30 -20.42 -28.85
CA SER A 14 -6.94 -20.80 -27.59
C SER A 14 -5.97 -21.50 -26.64
N ILE A 15 -5.19 -22.47 -27.14
CA ILE A 15 -4.21 -23.21 -26.33
C ILE A 15 -3.08 -22.30 -25.85
N VAL A 16 -2.54 -21.46 -26.73
CA VAL A 16 -1.48 -20.50 -26.35
C VAL A 16 -1.99 -19.55 -25.28
N LEU A 17 -3.20 -19.00 -25.44
CA LEU A 17 -3.81 -18.10 -24.47
C LEU A 17 -4.01 -18.78 -23.10
N THR A 18 -4.50 -20.03 -23.09
CA THR A 18 -4.63 -20.81 -21.86
C THR A 18 -3.29 -21.03 -21.18
N ILE A 19 -2.23 -21.37 -21.92
CA ILE A 19 -0.89 -21.57 -21.35
C ILE A 19 -0.34 -20.27 -20.75
N VAL A 20 -0.51 -19.14 -21.45
CA VAL A 20 -0.06 -17.83 -20.96
C VAL A 20 -0.77 -17.45 -19.67
N PHE A 21 -2.09 -17.61 -19.60
CA PHE A 21 -2.84 -17.36 -18.37
C PHE A 21 -2.49 -18.34 -17.25
N PHE A 22 -2.22 -19.61 -17.58
CA PHE A 22 -1.82 -20.59 -16.58
C PHE A 22 -0.46 -20.24 -15.95
N ILE A 23 0.55 -19.97 -16.78
CA ILE A 23 1.89 -19.61 -16.30
C ILE A 23 1.85 -18.27 -15.55
N GLY A 24 1.17 -17.28 -16.11
CA GLY A 24 0.99 -15.97 -15.48
C GLY A 24 0.26 -16.06 -14.14
N GLY A 25 -0.79 -16.89 -14.07
CA GLY A 25 -1.53 -17.15 -12.84
C GLY A 25 -0.69 -17.87 -11.79
N VAL A 26 0.08 -18.88 -12.17
CA VAL A 26 1.01 -19.57 -11.25
C VAL A 26 2.05 -18.61 -10.71
N LYS A 27 2.66 -17.79 -11.58
CA LYS A 27 3.64 -16.79 -11.14
C LYS A 27 3.01 -15.78 -10.18
N ALA A 28 1.85 -15.22 -10.52
CA ALA A 28 1.14 -14.28 -9.67
C ALA A 28 0.72 -14.88 -8.33
N PHE A 29 0.36 -16.17 -8.30
CA PHE A 29 0.03 -16.88 -7.08
C PHE A 29 1.25 -17.06 -6.16
N LEU A 30 2.42 -17.36 -6.74
CA LEU A 30 3.67 -17.51 -5.98
C LEU A 30 4.22 -16.17 -5.50
N ASP A 31 4.08 -15.11 -6.30
CA ASP A 31 4.56 -13.75 -5.98
C ASP A 31 3.60 -12.99 -5.04
N MET A 32 2.41 -13.52 -4.75
CA MET A 32 1.41 -12.83 -3.94
C MET A 32 1.89 -12.72 -2.48
N PRO A 33 2.10 -11.50 -1.95
CA PRO A 33 2.48 -11.31 -0.56
C PRO A 33 1.33 -11.73 0.35
N ARG A 34 1.64 -12.60 1.31
CA ARG A 34 0.69 -13.12 2.30
C ARG A 34 1.05 -12.54 3.66
N LEU A 35 0.60 -11.31 3.88
CA LEU A 35 0.67 -10.68 5.20
C LEU A 35 -0.59 -11.11 5.97
N GLU A 36 -0.41 -11.74 7.14
CA GLU A 36 -1.49 -12.15 8.05
C GLU A 36 -2.25 -10.93 8.58
N ASP A 37 -1.51 -9.86 8.89
CA ASP A 37 -2.03 -8.54 9.14
C ASP A 37 -1.43 -7.58 8.09
N PRO A 38 -2.26 -6.86 7.31
CA PRO A 38 -1.73 -5.86 6.38
C PRO A 38 -0.98 -4.78 7.16
N GLU A 39 0.12 -4.29 6.60
CA GLU A 39 0.87 -3.19 7.21
C GLU A 39 0.00 -1.93 7.20
N PHE A 40 -0.66 -1.65 8.32
CA PHE A 40 -1.34 -0.39 8.53
C PHE A 40 -0.28 0.65 8.86
N THR A 41 0.10 1.45 7.87
CA THR A 41 0.84 2.70 8.13
C THR A 41 -0.09 3.66 8.87
N ILE A 42 0.01 3.71 10.20
CA ILE A 42 -0.55 4.83 10.97
C ILE A 42 0.18 6.07 10.47
N LYS A 43 -0.56 7.05 9.95
CA LYS A 43 0.02 8.29 9.44
C LYS A 43 0.49 9.12 10.63
N GLU A 44 1.71 8.88 11.06
CA GLU A 44 2.37 9.65 12.09
C GLU A 44 3.23 10.75 11.43
N ALA A 45 3.16 11.95 11.99
CA ALA A 45 4.02 13.06 11.62
C ALA A 45 4.76 13.51 12.87
N LEU A 46 6.09 13.45 12.85
CA LEU A 46 6.93 13.93 13.94
C LEU A 46 7.18 15.43 13.75
N VAL A 47 6.72 16.23 14.71
CA VAL A 47 7.02 17.67 14.78
C VAL A 47 8.10 17.88 15.83
N VAL A 48 9.30 18.29 15.40
CA VAL A 48 10.44 18.57 16.30
C VAL A 48 10.76 20.06 16.24
N THR A 49 10.69 20.72 17.40
CA THR A 49 11.04 22.13 17.56
C THR A 49 12.08 22.27 18.66
N ASN A 50 13.25 22.82 18.32
CA ASN A 50 14.33 23.04 19.27
C ASN A 50 14.19 24.43 19.91
N TYR A 51 14.14 24.51 21.24
CA TYR A 51 14.14 25.77 21.99
C TYR A 51 15.28 25.75 23.02
N SER A 52 16.48 26.15 22.57
CA SER A 52 17.69 26.13 23.40
C SER A 52 17.72 27.28 24.39
N GLY A 53 18.10 27.00 25.64
CA GLY A 53 18.24 27.99 26.70
C GLY A 53 16.98 28.22 27.55
N ALA A 54 15.86 27.57 27.19
CA ALA A 54 14.64 27.56 28.00
C ALA A 54 14.60 26.38 28.97
N THR A 55 13.91 26.56 30.09
CA THR A 55 13.63 25.47 31.03
C THR A 55 12.59 24.50 30.44
N PRO A 56 12.55 23.23 30.86
CA PRO A 56 11.57 22.28 30.36
C PRO A 56 10.11 22.73 30.54
N SER A 57 9.80 23.53 31.57
CA SER A 57 8.46 24.09 31.78
C SER A 57 8.10 25.12 30.72
N GLU A 58 9.02 26.05 30.41
CA GLU A 58 8.81 27.08 29.39
C GLU A 58 8.61 26.47 27.99
N VAL A 59 9.36 25.40 27.65
CA VAL A 59 9.18 24.68 26.38
C VAL A 59 7.80 23.99 26.30
N ALA A 60 7.28 23.51 27.42
CA ALA A 60 5.94 22.92 27.46
C ALA A 60 4.87 23.99 27.21
N ASP A 61 4.89 25.07 28.01
CA ASP A 61 3.85 26.11 28.00
C ASP A 61 3.87 26.96 26.72
N GLU A 62 5.06 27.30 26.20
CA GLU A 62 5.19 28.25 25.07
C GLU A 62 5.25 27.58 23.69
N VAL A 63 5.71 26.33 23.63
CA VAL A 63 5.96 25.63 22.36
C VAL A 63 5.03 24.43 22.21
N THR A 64 5.06 23.49 23.17
CA THR A 64 4.31 22.24 23.05
C THR A 64 2.81 22.47 23.11
N ASP A 65 2.34 23.22 24.11
CA ASP A 65 0.92 23.52 24.30
C ASP A 65 0.37 24.37 23.16
N VAL A 66 1.16 25.32 22.65
CA VAL A 66 0.77 26.12 21.48
C VAL A 66 0.62 25.24 20.23
N ILE A 67 1.53 24.28 20.01
CA ILE A 67 1.47 23.40 18.84
C ILE A 67 0.29 22.41 18.93
N ILE A 68 0.03 21.85 20.12
CA ILE A 68 -0.99 20.80 20.31
C ILE A 68 -2.40 21.41 20.45
N CYS A 69 -2.56 22.48 21.23
CA CYS A 69 -3.88 23.02 21.58
C CYS A 69 -4.38 24.11 20.63
N ASN A 70 -3.48 24.82 19.93
CA ASN A 70 -3.87 25.95 19.07
C ASN A 70 -4.16 25.55 17.61
N ASN A 71 -3.91 24.29 17.24
CA ASN A 71 -4.12 23.78 15.88
C ASN A 71 -5.23 22.71 15.84
N GLN A 72 -6.30 22.93 16.60
CA GLN A 72 -7.59 22.23 16.44
C GLN A 72 -8.51 22.98 15.48
#